data_AF-D5G8M9-F1
#
_entry.id   AF-D5G8M9-F1
#
_cell.length_a   1.000
_cell.length_b   1.000
_cell.length_c   1.000
_cell.angle_alpha   90.00
_cell.angle_beta   90.00
_cell.angle_gamma   90.00
#
_symmetry.space_group_name_H-M   'P 1'
#
loop_
_entity.id
_entity.type
_entity.pdbx_description
1 polymer ?
#
loop_
_entity_poly.entity_id
_entity_poly.type
_entity_poly.pdbx_seq_one_letter_code
_entity_poly.pdbx_strand_id
1 'polypeptide(L)'
;MEAVRDREREEQGSAYSSQNQNQFHLRNPTGSRPGTPTRGQHQLQPQAPPAPSPSNTLSVLVSSIHNLVLDLTASSQSPTYTIPAQITPHQIPTIETLTTCLETVFSLLLRLKSPTSQSPPLPPPPPQAQHPQTTTLPQSHHPNQNPPQTLSTVQQAHSTLLKAHKSLQAAHARSQTRATTLEKKLLVCTDENDNLTNERERLQGAVESLEESLTDVREERDEIRLELRKSGVQWGRILVNAGRLAEGASRIEKGLRGEVESLREEVGLLRGRGADGDSLMGGMEREGFFHVGGRGGGDMEVRELKLRVRELERNIEEARRDGRGVLEMAEKLAKLGRGIIDR
;
A
#
# COMPACT_ATOMS: atom_id res chain seq x y z
N MET A 1 -0.03 48.32 20.62
CA MET A 1 -0.57 48.77 21.92
C MET A 1 -2.04 49.05 21.73
N GLU A 2 -2.88 48.17 22.25
CA GLU A 2 -4.33 48.27 22.54
C GLU A 2 -4.82 46.80 22.57
N ALA A 3 -4.72 46.14 23.73
CA ALA A 3 -5.77 46.07 24.76
C ALA A 3 -7.02 45.35 24.22
N VAL A 4 -7.09 44.02 24.42
CA VAL A 4 -7.79 43.40 25.57
C VAL A 4 -9.29 43.70 25.53
N ARG A 5 -10.09 42.73 25.05
CA ARG A 5 -11.49 42.53 25.40
C ARG A 5 -11.82 41.03 25.36
N ASP A 6 -11.96 40.47 26.57
CA ASP A 6 -13.09 39.65 27.05
C ASP A 6 -13.39 38.35 26.27
N ARG A 7 -13.15 37.11 26.76
CA ARG A 7 -13.41 36.49 28.08
C ARG A 7 -14.84 36.69 28.57
N GLU A 8 -15.74 35.74 28.29
CA GLU A 8 -16.70 35.10 29.23
C GLU A 8 -17.86 34.34 28.51
N ARG A 9 -18.41 33.34 29.23
CA ARG A 9 -19.42 32.29 28.90
C ARG A 9 -18.82 31.03 28.28
N GLU A 10 -18.43 30.00 29.03
CA GLU A 10 -19.02 29.36 30.22
C GLU A 10 -20.50 28.95 30.09
N GLU A 11 -20.68 27.62 30.15
CA GLU A 11 -21.75 26.89 30.82
C GLU A 11 -23.19 26.94 30.29
N GLN A 12 -23.55 25.92 29.50
CA GLN A 12 -24.77 25.13 29.68
C GLN A 12 -24.36 23.65 29.44
N GLY A 13 -24.28 22.79 30.46
CA GLY A 13 -25.44 22.08 31.03
C GLY A 13 -25.75 20.85 30.18
N SER A 14 -25.06 19.71 30.36
CA SER A 14 -25.44 18.60 31.25
C SER A 14 -26.95 18.27 31.23
N ALA A 15 -27.32 17.16 30.57
CA ALA A 15 -28.27 16.17 31.10
C ALA A 15 -28.47 14.99 30.13
N TYR A 16 -28.11 13.80 30.61
CA TYR A 16 -28.87 12.54 30.50
C TYR A 16 -29.81 12.33 29.30
N SER A 17 -29.48 11.33 28.48
CA SER A 17 -30.43 10.26 28.13
C SER A 17 -29.69 9.03 27.64
N SER A 18 -29.51 8.09 28.57
CA SER A 18 -29.31 6.68 28.27
C SER A 18 -30.62 6.15 27.69
N GLN A 19 -30.65 5.72 26.43
CA GLN A 19 -31.64 4.72 26.01
C GLN A 19 -31.06 3.75 25.00
N ASN A 20 -30.69 2.62 25.59
CA ASN A 20 -30.27 1.37 25.00
C ASN A 20 -31.50 0.69 24.39
N GLN A 21 -31.60 0.64 23.05
CA GLN A 21 -32.44 -0.34 22.36
C GLN A 21 -31.65 -0.94 21.19
N ASN A 22 -30.99 -2.05 21.50
CA ASN A 22 -30.63 -3.06 20.53
C ASN A 22 -31.93 -3.61 19.91
N GLN A 23 -32.14 -3.37 18.61
CA GLN A 23 -33.13 -4.09 17.82
C GLN A 23 -32.44 -4.62 16.56
N PHE A 24 -31.74 -5.75 16.71
CA PHE A 24 -31.27 -6.56 15.60
C PHE A 24 -32.45 -7.32 15.01
N HIS A 25 -33.01 -6.82 13.91
CA HIS A 25 -33.85 -7.64 13.04
C HIS A 25 -32.96 -8.52 12.15
N LEU A 26 -32.77 -9.77 12.56
CA LEU A 26 -32.31 -10.86 11.72
C LEU A 26 -33.38 -11.15 10.65
N ARG A 27 -33.20 -10.56 9.47
CA ARG A 27 -33.94 -10.95 8.26
C ARG A 27 -33.13 -12.03 7.54
N ASN A 28 -33.60 -13.27 7.63
CA ASN A 28 -33.17 -14.37 6.76
C ASN A 28 -33.59 -14.10 5.31
N PRO A 29 -32.73 -14.33 4.32
CA PRO A 29 -33.15 -14.78 3.02
C PRO A 29 -32.76 -16.26 2.85
N THR A 30 -33.81 -17.06 2.78
CA THR A 30 -33.82 -18.44 2.28
C THR A 30 -33.05 -18.57 0.97
N GLY A 31 -32.23 -19.61 0.89
CA GLY A 31 -31.45 -19.96 -0.27
C GLY A 31 -32.29 -20.19 -1.53
N SER A 32 -31.73 -19.76 -2.65
CA SER A 32 -32.05 -20.26 -3.98
C SER A 32 -30.76 -20.67 -4.64
N ARG A 33 -30.69 -21.96 -4.98
CA ARG A 33 -29.60 -22.67 -5.63
C ARG A 33 -29.69 -22.44 -7.15
N PRO A 34 -28.58 -22.08 -7.82
CA PRO A 34 -28.36 -22.44 -9.22
C PRO A 34 -27.18 -23.44 -9.24
N GLY A 35 -27.31 -24.64 -9.81
CA GLY A 35 -27.51 -24.83 -11.24
C GLY A 35 -26.14 -24.92 -11.90
N THR A 36 -25.56 -26.12 -11.95
CA THR A 36 -24.36 -26.43 -12.74
C THR A 36 -24.68 -26.40 -14.23
N PRO A 37 -23.83 -25.76 -15.08
CA PRO A 37 -23.73 -26.13 -16.48
C PRO A 37 -22.33 -26.64 -16.81
N THR A 38 -22.29 -27.91 -17.23
CA THR A 38 -21.75 -28.40 -18.48
C THR A 38 -20.58 -27.63 -19.14
N ARG A 39 -19.39 -28.22 -19.02
CA ARG A 39 -18.40 -28.54 -20.07
C ARG A 39 -18.64 -27.91 -21.46
N GLY A 40 -17.75 -27.01 -21.88
CA GLY A 40 -17.53 -26.69 -23.30
C GLY A 40 -16.79 -25.37 -23.59
N GLN A 41 -15.57 -25.51 -24.14
CA GLN A 41 -14.93 -24.64 -25.15
C GLN A 41 -14.29 -23.28 -24.74
N HIS A 42 -12.95 -23.26 -24.94
CA HIS A 42 -12.03 -22.18 -25.33
C HIS A 42 -12.37 -20.70 -25.04
N GLN A 43 -11.53 -20.06 -24.21
CA GLN A 43 -11.09 -18.68 -24.47
C GLN A 43 -9.74 -18.37 -23.79
N LEU A 44 -8.79 -17.85 -24.58
CA LEU A 44 -7.48 -17.37 -24.16
C LEU A 44 -7.65 -16.14 -23.24
N GLN A 45 -7.17 -16.24 -22.00
CA GLN A 45 -7.13 -15.11 -21.06
C GLN A 45 -5.67 -14.81 -20.68
N PRO A 46 -5.19 -13.55 -20.80
CA PRO A 46 -3.81 -13.21 -20.48
C PRO A 46 -3.60 -13.33 -18.97
N GLN A 47 -2.69 -14.20 -18.57
CA GLN A 47 -2.29 -14.39 -17.19
C GLN A 47 -1.46 -13.18 -16.74
N ALA A 48 -1.98 -12.40 -15.79
CA ALA A 48 -1.23 -11.31 -15.19
C ALA A 48 0.01 -11.87 -14.44
N PRO A 49 1.20 -11.29 -14.64
CA PRO A 49 2.42 -11.78 -14.00
C PRO A 49 2.36 -11.57 -12.48
N PRO A 50 2.99 -12.47 -11.70
CA PRO A 50 3.04 -12.35 -10.24
C PRO A 50 3.76 -11.06 -9.82
N ALA A 51 3.23 -10.41 -8.79
CA ALA A 51 3.81 -9.19 -8.23
C ALA A 51 5.28 -9.44 -7.81
N PRO A 52 6.25 -8.62 -8.26
CA PRO A 52 7.65 -8.82 -7.95
C PRO A 52 7.91 -8.58 -6.46
N SER A 53 8.62 -9.50 -5.82
CA SER A 53 9.10 -9.36 -4.44
C SER A 53 9.91 -8.07 -4.28
N PRO A 54 9.80 -7.34 -3.15
CA PRO A 54 10.43 -6.03 -2.95
C PRO A 54 11.97 -6.04 -3.11
N SER A 55 12.60 -7.19 -2.88
CA SER A 55 14.04 -7.41 -3.12
C SER A 55 14.42 -7.31 -4.61
N ASN A 56 13.56 -7.78 -5.51
CA ASN A 56 13.79 -7.66 -6.96
C ASN A 56 13.66 -6.21 -7.43
N THR A 57 12.73 -5.44 -6.87
CA THR A 57 12.52 -4.04 -7.28
C THR A 57 13.74 -3.17 -6.99
N LEU A 58 14.38 -3.35 -5.83
CA LEU A 58 15.61 -2.62 -5.49
C LEU A 58 16.79 -3.07 -6.36
N SER A 59 16.94 -4.37 -6.62
CA SER A 59 17.99 -4.90 -7.50
C SER A 59 17.85 -4.38 -8.94
N VAL A 60 16.61 -4.30 -9.45
CA VAL A 60 16.29 -3.73 -10.77
C VAL A 60 16.59 -2.22 -10.80
N LEU A 61 16.26 -1.49 -9.74
CA LEU A 61 16.55 -0.05 -9.65
C LEU A 61 18.06 0.22 -9.63
N VAL A 62 18.82 -0.49 -8.80
CA VAL A 62 20.28 -0.35 -8.73
C VAL A 62 20.95 -0.74 -10.04
N SER A 63 20.50 -1.81 -10.69
CA SER A 63 21.00 -2.20 -12.01
C SER A 63 20.69 -1.15 -13.08
N SER A 64 19.50 -0.53 -13.02
CA SER A 64 19.10 0.54 -13.94
C SER A 64 19.95 1.81 -13.73
N ILE A 65 20.21 2.19 -12.48
CA ILE A 65 21.09 3.32 -12.14
C ILE A 65 22.52 3.04 -12.59
N HIS A 66 23.03 1.83 -12.37
CA HIS A 66 24.37 1.43 -12.80
C HIS A 66 24.53 1.49 -14.33
N ASN A 67 23.55 1.00 -15.09
CA ASN A 67 23.57 1.07 -16.55
C ASN A 67 23.50 2.53 -17.05
N LEU A 68 22.70 3.38 -16.41
CA LEU A 68 22.65 4.81 -16.74
C LEU A 68 24.01 5.50 -16.50
N VAL A 69 24.69 5.17 -15.40
CA VAL A 69 26.04 5.68 -15.10
C VAL A 69 27.05 5.19 -16.14
N LEU A 70 26.97 3.92 -16.56
CA LEU A 70 27.83 3.38 -17.62
C LEU A 70 27.59 4.09 -18.96
N ASP A 71 26.34 4.31 -19.35
CA ASP A 71 26.01 5.02 -20.60
C ASP A 71 26.49 6.48 -20.59
N LEU A 72 26.33 7.17 -19.46
CA LEU A 72 26.78 8.55 -19.29
C LEU A 72 28.32 8.67 -19.25
N THR A 73 29.02 7.64 -18.76
CA THR A 73 30.49 7.63 -18.68
C THR A 73 31.15 7.09 -19.94
N ALA A 74 30.48 6.25 -20.73
CA ALA A 74 30.97 5.73 -22.01
C ALA A 74 31.15 6.82 -23.08
N SER A 75 30.43 7.94 -22.97
CA SER A 75 30.54 9.07 -23.91
C SER A 75 31.78 9.96 -23.66
N SER A 76 32.51 9.78 -22.55
CA SER A 76 33.64 10.63 -22.17
C SER A 76 34.88 9.79 -21.83
N GLN A 77 35.75 9.54 -22.81
CA GLN A 77 36.99 8.82 -22.58
C GLN A 77 38.01 9.60 -21.71
N SER A 78 38.42 8.97 -20.59
CA SER A 78 39.68 9.06 -19.79
C SER A 78 39.80 10.09 -18.63
N PRO A 79 40.55 9.77 -17.54
CA PRO A 79 40.16 8.81 -16.51
C PRO A 79 40.40 9.30 -15.06
N THR A 80 39.91 8.51 -14.10
CA THR A 80 40.24 8.38 -12.64
C THR A 80 39.00 8.53 -11.77
N TYR A 81 38.06 7.61 -11.90
CA TYR A 81 37.15 7.28 -10.81
C TYR A 81 37.11 5.77 -10.68
N THR A 82 37.49 5.31 -9.49
CA THR A 82 37.54 3.91 -9.11
C THR A 82 36.12 3.35 -9.20
N ILE A 83 35.87 2.47 -10.18
CA ILE A 83 34.60 1.77 -10.36
C ILE A 83 34.34 0.94 -9.09
N PRO A 84 33.23 1.16 -8.36
CA PRO A 84 32.84 0.27 -7.27
C PRO A 84 32.56 -1.13 -7.84
N ALA A 85 33.12 -2.16 -7.19
CA ALA A 85 33.06 -3.54 -7.65
C ALA A 85 31.64 -4.00 -8.00
N GLN A 86 31.54 -4.84 -9.04
CA GLN A 86 30.32 -5.51 -9.50
C GLN A 86 29.46 -5.99 -8.31
N ILE A 87 28.26 -5.43 -8.19
CA ILE A 87 27.25 -5.89 -7.24
C ILE A 87 26.72 -7.22 -7.76
N THR A 88 27.03 -8.31 -7.06
CA THR A 88 26.45 -9.63 -7.35
C THR A 88 24.95 -9.62 -7.04
N PRO A 89 24.10 -10.30 -7.83
CA PRO A 89 22.63 -10.17 -7.80
C PRO A 89 21.94 -10.67 -6.51
N HIS A 90 22.69 -11.08 -5.49
CA HIS A 90 22.18 -11.60 -4.21
C HIS A 90 22.53 -10.73 -3.00
N GLN A 91 23.18 -9.59 -3.19
CA GLN A 91 23.55 -8.70 -2.09
C GLN A 91 22.64 -7.47 -2.08
N ILE A 92 21.88 -7.29 -1.00
CA ILE A 92 21.11 -6.07 -0.78
C ILE A 92 22.13 -4.92 -0.69
N PRO A 93 22.09 -3.94 -1.59
CA PRO A 93 23.05 -2.84 -1.60
C PRO A 93 22.90 -2.04 -0.30
N THR A 94 24.03 -1.73 0.35
CA THR A 94 24.03 -0.90 1.55
C THR A 94 23.55 0.52 1.24
N ILE A 95 22.99 1.20 2.24
CA ILE A 95 22.49 2.59 2.12
C ILE A 95 23.59 3.54 1.63
N GLU A 96 24.84 3.33 2.05
CA GLU A 96 26.00 4.10 1.61
C GLU A 96 26.26 3.95 0.10
N THR A 97 26.10 2.74 -0.44
CA THR A 97 26.26 2.45 -1.87
C THR A 97 25.20 3.18 -2.70
N LEU A 98 23.94 3.14 -2.24
CA LEU A 98 22.84 3.85 -2.89
C LEU A 98 23.04 5.38 -2.87
N THR A 99 23.49 5.91 -1.73
CA THR A 99 23.74 7.35 -1.55
C THR A 99 24.84 7.82 -2.51
N THR A 100 25.95 7.08 -2.60
CA THR A 100 27.08 7.39 -3.49
C THR A 100 26.66 7.36 -4.97
N CYS A 101 25.85 6.38 -5.37
CA CYS A 101 25.33 6.30 -6.74
C CYS A 101 24.44 7.50 -7.09
N LEU A 102 23.52 7.89 -6.20
CA LEU A 102 22.64 9.04 -6.43
C LEU A 102 23.42 10.36 -6.49
N GLU A 103 24.41 10.53 -5.63
CA GLU A 103 25.28 11.72 -5.60
C GLU A 103 26.12 11.87 -6.87
N THR A 104 26.58 10.74 -7.43
CA THR A 104 27.30 10.70 -8.71
C THR A 104 26.38 11.10 -9.87
N VAL A 105 25.17 10.55 -9.93
CA VAL A 105 24.17 10.89 -10.96
C VAL A 105 23.79 12.37 -10.88
N PHE A 106 23.56 12.88 -9.67
CA PHE A 106 23.22 14.28 -9.45
C PHE A 106 24.34 15.23 -9.90
N SER A 107 25.59 14.87 -9.59
CA SER A 107 26.77 15.63 -10.03
C SER A 107 26.93 15.65 -11.55
N LEU A 108 26.66 14.52 -12.23
CA LEU A 108 26.68 14.45 -13.70
C LEU A 108 25.56 15.29 -14.33
N LEU A 109 24.34 15.23 -13.78
CA LEU A 109 23.21 16.03 -14.25
C LEU A 109 23.44 17.54 -14.08
N LEU A 110 24.04 17.96 -12.97
CA LEU A 110 24.45 19.35 -12.75
C LEU A 110 25.48 19.82 -13.78
N ARG A 111 26.43 18.94 -14.14
CA ARG A 111 27.45 19.25 -15.15
C ARG A 111 26.86 19.41 -16.55
N LEU A 112 25.82 18.63 -16.88
CA LEU A 112 25.07 18.74 -18.14
C LEU A 112 24.15 19.97 -18.20
N LYS A 113 23.75 20.54 -17.06
CA LYS A 113 22.88 21.72 -16.98
C LYS A 113 23.62 23.06 -17.08
N SER A 114 24.95 23.05 -17.22
CA SER A 114 25.71 24.25 -17.53
C SER A 114 25.47 24.60 -19.01
N PRO A 115 24.83 25.74 -19.35
CA PRO A 115 24.66 26.11 -20.74
C PRO A 115 26.05 26.40 -21.29
N THR A 116 26.56 25.47 -22.09
CA THR A 116 27.72 25.71 -22.96
C THR A 116 27.32 26.81 -23.94
N SER A 117 27.52 28.05 -23.52
CA SER A 117 27.49 29.24 -24.35
C SER A 117 28.76 29.22 -25.20
N GLN A 118 28.84 28.27 -26.13
CA GLN A 118 29.77 28.34 -27.25
C GLN A 118 28.95 28.70 -28.47
N SER A 119 28.80 30.01 -28.69
CA SER A 119 28.47 30.52 -30.01
C SER A 119 29.47 29.94 -31.02
N PRO A 120 29.04 29.44 -32.19
CA PRO A 120 29.96 29.10 -33.26
C PRO A 120 30.82 30.33 -33.59
N PRO A 121 32.14 30.20 -33.79
CA PRO A 121 32.96 31.32 -34.21
C PRO A 121 32.42 31.84 -35.55
N LEU A 122 32.03 33.12 -35.59
CA LEU A 122 31.62 33.76 -36.83
C LEU A 122 32.76 33.60 -37.86
N PRO A 123 32.46 33.25 -39.12
CA PRO A 123 33.46 33.25 -40.17
C PRO A 123 34.04 34.67 -40.33
N PRO A 124 35.36 34.81 -40.53
CA PRO A 124 36.01 36.09 -40.66
C PRO A 124 35.41 36.91 -41.82
N PRO A 125 35.30 38.25 -41.68
CA PRO A 125 34.85 39.10 -42.77
C PRO A 125 35.78 38.94 -43.98
N PRO A 126 35.26 39.00 -45.22
CA PRO A 126 36.08 38.91 -46.42
C PRO A 126 37.15 40.02 -46.42
N PRO A 127 38.34 39.77 -46.97
CA PRO A 127 39.43 40.72 -46.95
C PRO A 127 38.99 42.02 -47.64
N GLN A 128 39.01 43.11 -46.88
CA GLN A 128 38.92 44.45 -47.45
C GLN A 128 40.05 44.57 -48.47
N ALA A 129 39.69 44.75 -49.74
CA ALA A 129 40.62 45.14 -50.77
C ALA A 129 41.30 46.43 -50.30
N GLN A 130 42.57 46.32 -49.92
CA GLN A 130 43.44 47.47 -49.68
C GLN A 130 43.49 48.26 -50.98
N HIS A 131 42.76 49.37 -51.02
CA HIS A 131 43.02 50.42 -51.99
C HIS A 131 44.41 51.00 -51.69
N PRO A 132 45.34 51.07 -52.66
CA PRO A 132 46.49 51.94 -52.51
C PRO A 132 45.97 53.38 -52.48
N GLN A 133 46.08 54.03 -51.32
CA GLN A 133 45.94 55.47 -51.20
C GLN A 133 47.18 56.13 -51.82
N THR A 134 47.13 56.45 -53.10
CA THR A 134 47.96 57.50 -53.67
C THR A 134 47.26 58.83 -53.46
N THR A 135 47.62 59.50 -52.37
CA THR A 135 47.33 60.91 -52.14
C THR A 135 48.22 61.73 -53.07
N THR A 136 47.67 62.24 -54.17
CA THR A 136 48.25 63.36 -54.92
C THR A 136 47.21 64.46 -55.09
N LEU A 137 47.63 65.68 -54.72
CA LEU A 137 46.88 66.93 -54.75
C LEU A 137 46.22 67.21 -56.12
N PRO A 138 45.09 67.94 -56.16
CA PRO A 138 44.51 68.40 -57.41
C PRO A 138 45.31 69.59 -57.96
N GLN A 139 46.11 69.33 -59.00
CA GLN A 139 46.66 70.40 -59.84
C GLN A 139 45.65 70.73 -60.94
N SER A 140 45.40 72.03 -61.05
CA SER A 140 44.44 72.71 -61.91
C SER A 140 44.69 72.50 -63.42
N HIS A 141 43.58 72.34 -64.15
CA HIS A 141 43.33 72.74 -65.55
C HIS A 141 44.09 72.02 -66.68
N HIS A 142 43.36 71.20 -67.45
CA HIS A 142 43.43 71.19 -68.91
C HIS A 142 42.04 70.88 -69.50
N PRO A 143 41.50 71.71 -70.42
CA PRO A 143 40.39 71.32 -71.27
C PRO A 143 40.98 70.55 -72.46
N ASN A 144 40.34 69.42 -72.80
CA ASN A 144 40.52 68.70 -74.05
C ASN A 144 41.79 67.81 -74.17
N GLN A 145 41.61 66.50 -73.93
CA GLN A 145 42.24 65.34 -74.60
C GLN A 145 42.31 64.14 -73.64
N ASN A 146 41.32 63.23 -73.74
CA ASN A 146 41.46 61.76 -73.65
C ASN A 146 40.07 61.07 -73.56
N PRO A 147 39.27 61.08 -74.65
CA PRO A 147 38.04 60.28 -74.71
C PRO A 147 38.19 58.77 -74.39
N PRO A 148 39.34 58.08 -74.57
CA PRO A 148 39.44 56.65 -74.27
C PRO A 148 39.50 56.31 -72.77
N GLN A 149 40.10 57.18 -71.93
CA GLN A 149 40.30 56.88 -70.51
C GLN A 149 39.03 57.05 -69.68
N THR A 150 38.21 58.05 -70.00
CA THR A 150 36.90 58.25 -69.38
C THR A 150 35.93 57.11 -69.68
N LEU A 151 36.00 56.53 -70.89
CA LEU A 151 35.15 55.41 -71.28
C LEU A 151 35.58 54.10 -70.59
N SER A 152 36.90 53.88 -70.46
CA SER A 152 37.48 52.75 -69.71
C SER A 152 37.13 52.79 -68.22
N THR A 153 37.25 53.95 -67.57
CA THR A 153 36.89 54.12 -66.15
C THR A 153 35.40 53.89 -65.90
N VAL A 154 34.51 54.37 -66.77
CA VAL A 154 33.07 54.11 -66.69
C VAL A 154 32.74 52.62 -66.89
N GLN A 155 33.38 51.96 -67.86
CA GLN A 155 33.20 50.51 -68.06
C GLN A 155 33.68 49.70 -66.85
N GLN A 156 34.80 50.08 -66.25
CA GLN A 156 35.30 49.46 -65.03
C GLN A 156 34.30 49.64 -63.88
N ALA A 157 33.82 50.87 -63.64
CA ALA A 157 32.83 51.16 -62.61
C ALA A 157 31.53 50.36 -62.80
N HIS A 158 31.03 50.28 -64.04
CA HIS A 158 29.87 49.48 -64.38
C HIS A 158 30.10 47.98 -64.12
N SER A 159 31.27 47.45 -64.49
CA SER A 159 31.62 46.05 -64.22
C SER A 159 31.68 45.75 -62.71
N THR A 160 32.21 46.68 -61.91
CA THR A 160 32.28 46.57 -60.45
C THR A 160 30.88 46.62 -59.85
N LEU A 161 30.03 47.53 -60.31
CA LEU A 161 28.65 47.63 -59.84
C LEU A 161 27.84 46.37 -60.17
N LEU A 162 27.99 45.81 -61.36
CA LEU A 162 27.36 44.54 -61.74
C LEU A 162 27.84 43.38 -60.86
N LYS A 163 29.14 43.30 -60.55
CA LYS A 163 29.68 42.29 -59.63
C LYS A 163 29.11 42.47 -58.22
N ALA A 164 29.05 43.69 -57.72
CA ALA A 164 28.47 44.00 -56.41
C ALA A 164 26.97 43.63 -56.36
N HIS A 165 26.20 43.96 -57.40
CA HIS A 165 24.80 43.59 -57.52
C HIS A 165 24.59 42.07 -57.51
N LYS A 166 25.35 41.32 -58.31
CA LYS A 166 25.29 39.84 -58.30
C LYS A 166 25.66 39.25 -56.94
N SER A 167 26.67 39.81 -56.27
CA SER A 167 27.08 39.40 -54.92
C SER A 167 25.96 39.65 -53.89
N LEU A 168 25.33 40.83 -53.95
CA LEU A 168 24.22 41.21 -53.07
C LEU A 168 23.00 40.32 -53.31
N GLN A 169 22.67 40.03 -54.57
CA GLN A 169 21.59 39.11 -54.93
C GLN A 169 21.84 37.69 -54.38
N ALA A 170 23.06 37.19 -54.48
CA ALA A 170 23.44 35.89 -53.90
C ALA A 170 23.39 35.91 -52.36
N ALA A 171 23.80 37.01 -51.73
CA ALA A 171 23.70 37.17 -50.27
C ALA A 171 22.24 37.22 -49.81
N HIS A 172 21.38 37.91 -50.55
CA HIS A 172 19.95 37.99 -50.29
C HIS A 172 19.28 36.61 -50.41
N ALA A 173 19.56 35.86 -51.48
CA ALA A 173 19.06 34.50 -51.64
C ALA A 173 19.47 33.59 -50.47
N ARG A 174 20.75 33.64 -50.05
CA ARG A 174 21.22 32.90 -48.86
C ARG A 174 20.54 33.34 -47.57
N SER A 175 20.21 34.62 -47.43
CA SER A 175 19.47 35.13 -46.26
C SER A 175 18.03 34.61 -46.24
N GLN A 176 17.37 34.58 -47.40
CA GLN A 176 16.02 34.06 -47.54
C GLN A 176 15.95 32.55 -47.23
N THR A 177 16.91 31.76 -47.72
CA THR A 177 17.02 30.34 -47.35
C THR A 177 17.24 30.13 -45.85
N ARG A 178 18.04 31.00 -45.21
CA ARG A 178 18.26 30.93 -43.76
C ARG A 178 17.00 31.29 -42.98
N ALA A 179 16.29 32.36 -43.36
CA ALA A 179 15.04 32.76 -42.73
C ALA A 179 13.97 31.65 -42.80
N THR A 180 13.73 31.11 -44.00
CA THR A 180 12.77 30.01 -44.20
C THR A 180 13.16 28.73 -43.45
N THR A 181 14.45 28.46 -43.28
CA THR A 181 14.92 27.32 -42.47
C THR A 181 14.66 27.56 -40.98
N LEU A 182 14.90 28.77 -40.49
CA LEU A 182 14.63 29.14 -39.10
C LEU A 182 13.13 29.11 -38.79
N GLU A 183 12.27 29.58 -39.70
CA GLU A 183 10.82 29.49 -39.56
C GLU A 183 10.35 28.04 -39.41
N LYS A 184 10.87 27.12 -40.24
CA LYS A 184 10.56 25.69 -40.12
C LYS A 184 11.03 25.10 -38.79
N LYS A 185 12.23 25.45 -38.34
CA LYS A 185 12.75 25.00 -37.03
C LYS A 185 11.90 25.52 -35.88
N LEU A 186 11.51 26.80 -35.93
CA LEU A 186 10.64 27.39 -34.92
C LEU A 186 9.30 26.67 -34.84
N LEU A 187 8.73 26.30 -36.00
CA LEU A 187 7.47 25.56 -36.05
C LEU A 187 7.60 24.17 -35.41
N VAL A 188 8.66 23.42 -35.71
CA VAL A 188 8.94 22.12 -35.06
C VAL A 188 9.16 22.29 -33.56
N CYS A 189 9.94 23.28 -33.12
CA CYS A 189 10.16 23.53 -31.70
C CYS A 189 8.86 23.92 -30.97
N THR A 190 7.94 24.61 -31.64
CA THR A 190 6.64 24.98 -31.06
C THR A 190 5.78 23.73 -30.87
N ASP A 191 5.69 22.88 -31.90
CA ASP A 191 4.96 21.60 -31.83
C ASP A 191 5.55 20.66 -30.75
N GLU A 192 6.88 20.53 -30.68
CA GLU A 192 7.55 19.76 -29.64
C GLU A 192 7.27 20.32 -28.24
N ASN A 193 7.28 21.64 -28.08
CA ASN A 193 6.97 22.28 -26.80
C ASN A 193 5.51 22.05 -26.37
N ASP A 194 4.57 22.10 -27.31
CA ASP A 194 3.16 21.81 -27.04
C ASP A 194 2.97 20.33 -26.65
N ASN A 195 3.62 19.42 -27.37
CA ASN A 195 3.61 17.98 -27.07
C ASN A 195 4.20 17.69 -25.67
N LEU A 196 5.34 18.29 -25.33
CA LEU A 196 5.95 18.15 -24.02
C LEU A 196 5.09 18.76 -22.90
N THR A 197 4.39 19.87 -23.18
CA THR A 197 3.49 20.50 -22.22
C THR A 197 2.28 19.61 -21.94
N ASN A 198 1.66 19.06 -22.99
CA ASN A 198 0.54 18.13 -22.87
C ASN A 198 0.93 16.86 -22.11
N GLU A 199 2.11 16.30 -22.40
CA GLU A 199 2.60 15.11 -21.70
C GLU A 199 2.92 15.39 -20.23
N ARG A 200 3.50 16.57 -19.93
CA ARG A 200 3.71 17.02 -18.54
C ARG A 200 2.38 17.11 -17.78
N GLU A 201 1.36 17.74 -18.37
CA GLU A 201 0.03 17.86 -17.75
C GLU A 201 -0.62 16.50 -17.52
N ARG A 202 -0.52 15.59 -18.50
CA ARG A 202 -1.01 14.21 -18.38
C ARG A 202 -0.31 13.46 -17.24
N LEU A 203 1.02 13.55 -17.17
CA LEU A 203 1.80 12.90 -16.11
C LEU A 203 1.52 13.50 -14.74
N GLN A 204 1.36 14.83 -14.66
CA GLN A 204 0.99 15.51 -13.43
C GLN A 204 -0.38 15.03 -12.91
N GLY A 205 -1.39 14.96 -13.78
CA GLY A 205 -2.70 14.42 -13.39
C GLY A 205 -2.64 12.95 -12.94
N ALA A 206 -1.76 12.15 -13.53
CA ALA A 206 -1.54 10.76 -13.08
C ALA A 206 -0.88 10.69 -11.69
N VAL A 207 0.06 11.59 -11.39
CA VAL A 207 0.67 11.70 -10.05
C VAL A 207 -0.37 12.11 -9.01
N GLU A 208 -1.16 13.15 -9.29
CA GLU A 208 -2.21 13.62 -8.37
C GLU A 208 -3.23 12.51 -8.06
N SER A 209 -3.67 11.75 -9.07
CA SER A 209 -4.57 10.60 -8.88
C SER A 209 -3.95 9.47 -8.06
N LEU A 210 -2.65 9.19 -8.25
CA LEU A 210 -1.93 8.18 -7.46
C LEU A 210 -1.75 8.64 -6.00
N GLU A 211 -1.51 9.93 -5.77
CA GLU A 211 -1.39 10.51 -4.43
C GLU A 211 -2.73 10.46 -3.67
N GLU A 212 -3.84 10.71 -4.35
CA GLU A 212 -5.20 10.54 -3.81
C GLU A 212 -5.45 9.08 -3.42
N SER A 213 -5.24 8.14 -4.34
CA SER A 213 -5.41 6.70 -4.06
C SER A 213 -4.51 6.20 -2.93
N LEU A 214 -3.28 6.72 -2.83
CA LEU A 214 -2.36 6.39 -1.73
C LEU A 214 -2.90 6.89 -0.38
N THR A 215 -3.56 8.05 -0.38
CA THR A 215 -4.18 8.63 0.82
C THR A 215 -5.37 7.77 1.26
N ASP A 216 -6.26 7.40 0.35
CA ASP A 216 -7.40 6.52 0.64
C ASP A 216 -6.96 5.17 1.24
N VAL A 217 -5.95 4.53 0.65
CA VAL A 217 -5.42 3.25 1.14
C VAL A 217 -4.80 3.40 2.53
N ARG A 218 -4.17 4.54 2.83
CA ARG A 218 -3.62 4.80 4.17
C ARG A 218 -4.73 4.97 5.19
N GLU A 219 -5.79 5.68 4.84
CA GLU A 219 -6.97 5.85 5.70
C GLU A 219 -7.66 4.51 5.96
N GLU A 220 -7.89 3.70 4.91
CA GLU A 220 -8.50 2.36 5.05
C GLU A 220 -7.66 1.46 5.96
N ARG A 221 -6.33 1.44 5.76
CA ARG A 221 -5.40 0.68 6.61
C ARG A 221 -5.50 1.13 8.08
N ASP A 222 -5.58 2.43 8.33
CA ASP A 222 -5.62 2.96 9.69
C ASP A 222 -6.97 2.70 10.36
N GLU A 223 -8.07 2.70 9.62
CA GLU A 223 -9.39 2.26 10.08
C GLU A 223 -9.38 0.75 10.42
N ILE A 224 -8.82 -0.11 9.55
CA ILE A 224 -8.68 -1.55 9.84
C ILE A 224 -7.88 -1.79 11.11
N ARG A 225 -6.77 -1.06 11.31
CA ARG A 225 -5.95 -1.16 12.53
C ARG A 225 -6.71 -0.71 13.77
N LEU A 226 -7.52 0.34 13.65
CA LEU A 226 -8.36 0.82 14.73
C LEU A 226 -9.41 -0.24 15.11
N GLU A 227 -10.07 -0.84 14.12
CA GLU A 227 -11.08 -1.87 14.32
C GLU A 227 -10.48 -3.16 14.89
N LEU A 228 -9.30 -3.57 14.43
CA LEU A 228 -8.57 -4.70 14.99
C LEU A 228 -8.22 -4.46 16.47
N ARG A 229 -7.84 -3.23 16.84
CA ARG A 229 -7.57 -2.87 18.25
C ARG A 229 -8.82 -2.97 19.10
N LYS A 230 -9.96 -2.43 18.62
CA LYS A 230 -11.26 -2.52 19.33
C LYS A 230 -11.67 -3.99 19.51
N SER A 231 -11.62 -4.77 18.44
CA SER A 231 -11.92 -6.20 18.44
C SER A 231 -11.01 -6.97 19.40
N GLY A 232 -9.70 -6.70 19.38
CA GLY A 232 -8.73 -7.31 20.30
C GLY A 232 -9.05 -7.05 21.77
N VAL A 233 -9.45 -5.83 22.13
CA VAL A 233 -9.89 -5.48 23.49
C VAL A 233 -11.16 -6.25 23.86
N GLN A 234 -12.12 -6.37 22.94
CA GLN A 234 -13.36 -7.12 23.16
C GLN A 234 -13.08 -8.62 23.39
N TRP A 235 -12.25 -9.24 22.55
CA TRP A 235 -11.85 -10.64 22.70
C TRP A 235 -11.12 -10.89 24.01
N GLY A 236 -10.25 -9.96 24.42
CA GLY A 236 -9.58 -10.03 25.74
C GLY A 236 -10.59 -10.08 26.89
N ARG A 237 -11.63 -9.24 26.85
CA ARG A 237 -12.71 -9.26 27.87
C ARG A 237 -13.50 -10.57 27.87
N ILE A 238 -13.83 -11.09 26.68
CA ILE A 238 -14.53 -12.38 26.54
C ILE A 238 -13.70 -13.50 27.15
N LEU A 239 -12.40 -13.53 26.85
CA LEU A 239 -11.49 -14.57 27.34
C LEU A 239 -11.36 -14.54 28.87
N VAL A 240 -11.23 -13.34 29.47
CA VAL A 240 -11.21 -13.17 30.93
C VAL A 240 -12.53 -13.65 31.55
N ASN A 241 -13.68 -13.27 30.99
CA ASN A 241 -14.98 -13.70 31.49
C ASN A 241 -15.18 -15.22 31.35
N ALA A 242 -14.77 -15.81 30.23
CA ALA A 242 -14.79 -17.26 30.02
C ALA A 242 -13.92 -17.99 31.05
N GLY A 243 -12.74 -17.47 31.36
CA GLY A 243 -11.88 -17.99 32.44
C GLY A 243 -12.58 -17.98 33.80
N ARG A 244 -13.20 -16.84 34.17
CA ARG A 244 -13.97 -16.74 35.43
C ARG A 244 -15.14 -17.71 35.50
N LEU A 245 -15.85 -17.91 34.38
CA LEU A 245 -16.94 -18.88 34.29
C LEU A 245 -16.42 -20.32 34.43
N ALA A 246 -15.31 -20.67 33.77
CA ALA A 246 -14.70 -21.98 33.86
C ALA A 246 -14.23 -22.29 35.30
N GLU A 247 -13.61 -21.32 35.98
CA GLU A 247 -13.26 -21.46 37.39
C GLU A 247 -14.49 -21.64 38.29
N GLY A 248 -15.57 -20.89 38.03
CA GLY A 248 -16.85 -21.03 38.72
C GLY A 248 -17.43 -22.43 38.55
N ALA A 249 -17.47 -22.93 37.32
CA ALA A 249 -17.93 -24.28 36.99
C ALA A 249 -17.08 -25.35 37.70
N SER A 250 -15.76 -25.22 37.71
CA SER A 250 -14.86 -26.15 38.41
C SER A 250 -15.10 -26.18 39.92
N ARG A 251 -15.38 -25.03 40.56
CA ARG A 251 -15.73 -24.98 41.98
C ARG A 251 -17.05 -25.70 42.27
N ILE A 252 -18.06 -25.48 41.44
CA ILE A 252 -19.37 -26.15 41.58
C ILE A 252 -19.21 -27.67 41.39
N GLU A 253 -18.48 -28.10 40.36
CA GLU A 253 -18.23 -29.52 40.12
C GLU A 253 -17.54 -30.20 41.31
N LYS A 254 -16.53 -29.55 41.91
CA LYS A 254 -15.87 -30.05 43.13
C LYS A 254 -16.82 -30.13 44.32
N GLY A 255 -17.68 -29.13 44.51
CA GLY A 255 -18.69 -29.13 45.57
C GLY A 255 -19.68 -30.28 45.41
N LEU A 256 -20.26 -30.42 44.22
CA LEU A 256 -21.19 -31.51 43.90
C LEU A 256 -20.55 -32.89 44.04
N ARG A 257 -19.28 -33.04 43.63
CA ARG A 257 -18.54 -34.29 43.82
C ARG A 257 -18.38 -34.64 45.30
N GLY A 258 -18.10 -33.65 46.14
CA GLY A 258 -18.02 -33.83 47.60
C GLY A 258 -19.37 -34.23 48.21
N GLU A 259 -20.46 -33.56 47.80
CA GLU A 259 -21.82 -33.90 48.24
C GLU A 259 -22.21 -35.33 47.83
N VAL A 260 -21.89 -35.74 46.60
CA VAL A 260 -22.15 -37.09 46.11
C VAL A 260 -21.39 -38.14 46.93
N GLU A 261 -20.14 -37.88 47.30
CA GLU A 261 -19.36 -38.80 48.14
C GLU A 261 -19.93 -38.89 49.57
N SER A 262 -20.29 -37.77 50.17
CA SER A 262 -20.92 -37.73 51.49
C SER A 262 -22.25 -38.49 51.53
N LEU A 263 -23.11 -38.30 50.52
CA LEU A 263 -24.37 -39.03 50.41
C LEU A 263 -24.14 -40.53 50.17
N ARG A 264 -23.10 -40.90 49.41
CA ARG A 264 -22.72 -42.29 49.20
C ARG A 264 -22.27 -42.97 50.50
N GLU A 265 -21.50 -42.28 51.34
CA GLU A 265 -21.11 -42.76 52.67
C GLU A 265 -22.33 -42.94 53.58
N GLU A 266 -23.24 -41.96 53.63
CA GLU A 266 -24.47 -42.03 54.43
C GLU A 266 -25.37 -43.21 54.01
N VAL A 267 -25.58 -43.39 52.70
CA VAL A 267 -26.30 -44.56 52.15
C VAL A 267 -25.60 -45.87 52.55
N GLY A 268 -24.27 -45.90 52.56
CA GLY A 268 -23.48 -47.05 53.03
C GLY A 268 -23.74 -47.38 54.49
N LEU A 269 -23.72 -46.37 55.37
CA LEU A 269 -24.00 -46.52 56.80
C LEU A 269 -25.45 -46.99 57.07
N LEU A 270 -26.42 -46.38 56.39
CA LEU A 270 -27.83 -46.76 56.51
C LEU A 270 -28.07 -48.19 56.01
N ARG A 271 -27.41 -48.59 54.93
CA ARG A 271 -27.46 -49.96 54.40
C ARG A 271 -26.79 -50.97 55.34
N GLY A 272 -25.68 -50.62 55.98
CA GLY A 272 -25.03 -51.46 57.00
C GLY A 272 -25.91 -51.67 58.23
N ARG A 273 -26.59 -50.62 58.70
CA ARG A 273 -27.50 -50.69 59.86
C ARG A 273 -28.77 -51.51 59.59
N GLY A 274 -29.20 -51.62 58.33
CA GLY A 274 -30.33 -52.47 57.93
C GLY A 274 -29.99 -53.95 57.76
N ALA A 275 -28.71 -54.31 57.62
CA ALA A 275 -28.27 -55.69 57.43
C ALA A 275 -28.10 -56.47 58.76
N ASP A 276 -27.81 -55.78 59.86
CA ASP A 276 -27.64 -56.40 61.19
C ASP A 276 -28.97 -56.58 61.96
N GLY A 277 -30.10 -56.15 61.38
CA GLY A 277 -31.41 -56.18 62.02
C GLY A 277 -32.36 -57.32 61.59
N ASP A 278 -32.01 -58.13 60.58
CA ASP A 278 -32.98 -59.02 59.90
C ASP A 278 -32.64 -60.52 60.00
N SER A 279 -31.99 -60.97 61.09
CA SER A 279 -31.70 -62.41 61.30
C SER A 279 -31.78 -62.89 62.74
N LEU A 280 -32.84 -62.48 63.47
CA LEU A 280 -33.27 -63.18 64.68
C LEU A 280 -34.75 -62.89 64.99
N MET A 281 -35.66 -63.70 64.42
CA MET A 281 -36.97 -64.08 64.98
C MET A 281 -37.87 -64.65 63.87
N GLY A 282 -37.53 -65.86 63.41
CA GLY A 282 -38.49 -66.71 62.71
C GLY A 282 -39.15 -67.64 63.72
N GLY A 283 -40.41 -67.35 64.08
CA GLY A 283 -41.27 -68.32 64.74
C GLY A 283 -41.93 -67.84 66.03
N MET A 284 -43.08 -67.18 65.90
CA MET A 284 -44.23 -67.39 66.80
C MET A 284 -45.48 -66.73 66.23
N GLU A 285 -46.44 -67.57 65.84
CA GLU A 285 -47.82 -67.19 65.54
C GLU A 285 -48.54 -66.78 66.82
N ARG A 286 -49.18 -65.60 66.86
CA ARG A 286 -50.54 -65.40 67.36
C ARG A 286 -50.99 -63.94 67.25
N GLU A 287 -52.15 -63.81 66.61
CA GLU A 287 -53.20 -62.80 66.81
C GLU A 287 -52.83 -61.33 67.03
N GLY A 288 -53.15 -60.54 65.99
CA GLY A 288 -53.90 -59.30 66.14
C GLY A 288 -53.19 -58.13 66.80
N PHE A 289 -52.67 -57.20 66.00
CA PHE A 289 -52.95 -55.76 66.13
C PHE A 289 -52.36 -55.02 64.91
N PHE A 290 -53.06 -53.95 64.53
CA PHE A 290 -52.75 -53.01 63.45
C PHE A 290 -51.27 -52.65 63.31
N HIS A 291 -50.67 -52.82 62.12
CA HIS A 291 -49.54 -52.03 61.61
C HIS A 291 -49.61 -51.98 60.07
N VAL A 292 -50.53 -51.16 59.54
CA VAL A 292 -50.40 -50.60 58.20
C VAL A 292 -49.52 -49.36 58.35
N GLY A 293 -48.28 -49.44 57.89
CA GLY A 293 -47.37 -48.30 57.81
C GLY A 293 -45.96 -48.65 58.24
N GLY A 294 -45.05 -48.80 57.27
CA GLY A 294 -43.62 -48.89 57.61
C GLY A 294 -42.72 -49.64 56.63
N ARG A 295 -43.23 -50.24 55.56
CA ARG A 295 -42.39 -50.99 54.59
C ARG A 295 -42.30 -50.38 53.18
N GLY A 296 -42.90 -49.21 52.95
CA GLY A 296 -42.94 -48.54 51.64
C GLY A 296 -42.16 -47.23 51.51
N GLY A 297 -41.64 -46.68 52.62
CA GLY A 297 -40.93 -45.39 52.62
C GLY A 297 -39.54 -45.49 51.96
N GLY A 298 -38.73 -46.45 52.37
CA GLY A 298 -37.39 -46.66 51.81
C GLY A 298 -37.41 -47.07 50.34
N ASP A 299 -38.38 -47.87 49.90
CA ASP A 299 -38.49 -48.27 48.48
C ASP A 299 -39.02 -47.16 47.57
N MET A 300 -39.78 -46.21 48.11
CA MET A 300 -40.17 -44.99 47.39
C MET A 300 -38.99 -44.02 47.29
N GLU A 301 -38.28 -43.81 48.40
CA GLU A 301 -37.11 -42.93 48.45
C GLU A 301 -35.95 -43.48 47.60
N VAL A 302 -35.71 -44.79 47.61
CA VAL A 302 -34.72 -45.44 46.73
C VAL A 302 -35.12 -45.33 45.25
N ARG A 303 -36.42 -45.38 44.92
CA ARG A 303 -36.89 -45.15 43.55
C ARG A 303 -36.71 -43.69 43.14
N GLU A 304 -36.99 -42.75 44.03
CA GLU A 304 -36.81 -41.32 43.80
C GLU A 304 -35.33 -40.96 43.62
N LEU A 305 -34.44 -41.46 44.50
CA LEU A 305 -33.00 -41.29 44.35
C LEU A 305 -32.49 -41.87 43.04
N LYS A 306 -32.97 -43.05 42.62
CA LYS A 306 -32.61 -43.66 41.33
C LYS A 306 -33.02 -42.79 40.14
N LEU A 307 -34.18 -42.15 40.21
CA LEU A 307 -34.62 -41.21 39.17
C LEU A 307 -33.75 -39.95 39.17
N ARG A 308 -33.44 -39.41 40.36
CA ARG A 308 -32.56 -38.24 40.52
C ARG A 308 -31.15 -38.51 39.99
N VAL A 309 -30.59 -39.69 40.25
CA VAL A 309 -29.28 -40.11 39.73
C VAL A 309 -29.30 -40.18 38.21
N ARG A 310 -30.32 -40.79 37.59
CA ARG A 310 -30.43 -40.83 36.13
C ARG A 310 -30.57 -39.44 35.51
N GLU A 311 -31.31 -38.54 36.16
CA GLU A 311 -31.46 -37.16 35.72
C GLU A 311 -30.11 -36.42 35.77
N LEU A 312 -29.34 -36.61 36.85
CA LEU A 312 -28.00 -36.03 36.97
C LEU A 312 -27.02 -36.61 35.95
N GLU A 313 -27.06 -37.92 35.69
CA GLU A 313 -26.25 -38.56 34.65
C GLU A 313 -26.60 -38.00 33.25
N ARG A 314 -27.89 -37.80 32.96
CA ARG A 314 -28.36 -37.17 31.72
C ARG A 314 -27.82 -35.75 31.59
N ASN A 315 -27.92 -34.95 32.65
CA ASN A 315 -27.44 -33.57 32.67
C ASN A 315 -25.92 -33.48 32.52
N ILE A 316 -25.15 -34.41 33.09
CA ILE A 316 -23.69 -34.48 32.92
C ILE A 316 -23.34 -34.80 31.46
N GLU A 317 -24.05 -35.74 30.82
CA GLU A 317 -23.78 -36.07 29.43
C GLU A 317 -24.20 -34.94 28.47
N GLU A 318 -25.27 -34.20 28.79
CA GLU A 318 -25.67 -32.99 28.09
C GLU A 318 -24.60 -31.89 28.19
N ALA A 319 -24.13 -31.60 29.42
CA ALA A 319 -23.04 -30.65 29.64
C ALA A 319 -21.73 -31.07 28.94
N ARG A 320 -21.43 -32.37 28.86
CA ARG A 320 -20.30 -32.90 28.07
C ARG A 320 -20.47 -32.67 26.58
N ARG A 321 -21.69 -32.85 26.05
CA ARG A 321 -21.98 -32.59 24.64
C ARG A 321 -21.80 -31.10 24.31
N ASP A 322 -22.29 -30.22 25.17
CA ASP A 322 -22.15 -28.78 25.00
C ASP A 322 -20.67 -28.35 25.10
N GLY A 323 -19.92 -28.92 26.06
CA GLY A 323 -18.48 -28.71 26.18
C GLY A 323 -17.70 -29.14 24.92
N ARG A 324 -18.08 -30.25 24.28
CA ARG A 324 -17.51 -30.67 22.98
C ARG A 324 -17.79 -29.65 21.88
N GLY A 325 -19.01 -29.10 21.81
CA GLY A 325 -19.35 -28.05 20.84
C GLY A 325 -18.53 -26.77 21.01
N VAL A 326 -18.25 -26.38 22.26
CA VAL A 326 -17.37 -25.24 22.57
C VAL A 326 -15.93 -25.50 22.13
N LEU A 327 -15.39 -26.70 22.36
CA LEU A 327 -14.04 -27.07 21.90
C LEU A 327 -13.92 -27.09 20.38
N GLU A 328 -14.92 -27.59 19.67
CA GLU A 328 -14.94 -27.54 18.19
C GLU A 328 -14.97 -26.10 17.66
N MET A 329 -15.74 -25.21 18.30
CA MET A 329 -15.74 -23.79 17.94
C MET A 329 -14.38 -23.12 18.24
N ALA A 330 -13.75 -23.44 19.36
CA ALA A 330 -12.42 -22.96 19.69
C ALA A 330 -11.37 -23.42 18.67
N GLU A 331 -11.45 -24.67 18.20
CA GLU A 331 -10.56 -25.19 17.16
C GLU A 331 -10.76 -24.47 15.82
N LYS A 332 -12.02 -24.21 15.42
CA LYS A 332 -12.34 -23.45 14.21
C LYS A 332 -11.79 -22.03 14.28
N LEU A 333 -11.94 -21.36 15.43
CA LEU A 333 -11.38 -20.02 15.67
C LEU A 333 -9.85 -20.04 15.64
N ALA A 334 -9.20 -21.05 16.22
CA ALA A 334 -7.75 -21.20 16.18
C ALA A 334 -7.22 -21.41 14.75
N LYS A 335 -7.93 -22.16 13.90
CA LYS A 335 -7.60 -22.32 12.48
C LYS A 335 -7.76 -21.00 11.71
N LEU A 336 -8.81 -20.24 11.99
CA LEU A 336 -9.04 -18.93 11.38
C LEU A 336 -7.94 -17.94 11.77
N GLY A 337 -7.53 -17.92 13.03
CA GLY A 337 -6.45 -17.06 13.54
C GLY A 337 -5.10 -17.34 12.91
N ARG A 338 -4.74 -18.62 12.70
CA ARG A 338 -3.49 -18.99 11.98
C ARG A 338 -3.49 -18.47 10.54
N GLY A 339 -4.61 -18.60 9.82
CA GLY A 339 -4.72 -18.13 8.43
C GLY A 339 -4.69 -16.60 8.24
N ILE A 340 -4.75 -15.82 9.33
CA ILE A 340 -4.59 -14.36 9.35
C ILE A 340 -3.14 -13.97 9.63
N ILE A 341 -2.39 -14.78 10.38
CA ILE A 341 -0.97 -14.52 10.72
C ILE A 341 -0.04 -14.90 9.56
N ASP A 342 -0.42 -15.90 8.76
CA ASP A 342 0.39 -16.41 7.64
C ASP A 342 0.19 -15.65 6.30
N ARG A 343 -0.54 -14.52 6.30
CA ARG A 343 -0.75 -13.66 5.12
C ARG A 343 -0.14 -12.28 5.30
#